data_AF-A0A1Q9EXD8-F1
#
_entry.id   AF-A0A1Q9EXD8-F1
#
_cell.length_a   1.000
_cell.length_b   1.000
_cell.length_c   1.000
_cell.angle_alpha   90.00
_cell.angle_beta   90.00
_cell.angle_gamma   90.00
#
_symmetry.space_group_name_H-M   'P 1'
#
loop_
_entity.id
_entity.type
_entity.pdbx_description
1 polymer ?
#
loop_
_entity_poly.entity_id
_entity_poly.type
_entity_poly.pdbx_seq_one_letter_code
_entity_poly.pdbx_strand_id
1 'polypeptide(L)'
;METVCQTPGCQRIAHGTHRHCCSYCARSGAACKHKPTCDWRNGGNRAEASAPNPSDQRAASSRDFSLELPLSWLPHWNDGGPRLRAYVRFVAITRLELRPSCFKTFLRQQTLSFHPDKVPESPSAAEIYRHVREMSARCPRHVRGRFPEASASEAMAASPSKLHLKTSEEEQHECRKCRLPKPLEQGRKHGLHFLCKKCESLERMVARTLGDVEQLKKLSKDRQEAFFREHSEKPEHERTNWQTVRACLVSQLVVEVTSEWDSGEVGEWLPESVWVTRGFLSESVKKCDSRECPKLGTVYQVPVHHDNYRQLRKDVETTLLTREEECRKKKTQRKDKATTGETGEQEPTCTWNVPEALKPQAFAAAASGKGKAAAKAKGKAAAVPSAASAARAAEKTQRVNTQLNCKAQRALADLTQASTGLQKLCKQLEKREDVEVCLKEALQSAYLDLQPWLQACSSTTLQFSALKGQETQPLLPELPFTPEDLKNKLKTLKSLRGEVPRKEKAAAAPAADKLAAAETAAVGPNKRRRTKAPAK
;
A
#
# COMPACT_ATOMS: atom_id res chain seq x y z
N MET A 1 -10.81 38.08 6.11
CA MET A 1 -11.94 38.13 7.07
C MET A 1 -11.47 37.58 8.40
N GLU A 2 -11.49 38.41 9.44
CA GLU A 2 -11.17 37.99 10.81
C GLU A 2 -12.39 37.32 11.42
N THR A 3 -12.26 36.06 11.84
CA THR A 3 -13.34 35.35 12.52
C THR A 3 -12.95 35.12 13.97
N VAL A 4 -13.71 35.75 14.86
CA VAL A 4 -13.60 35.56 16.30
C VAL A 4 -14.29 34.25 16.68
N CYS A 5 -13.61 33.38 17.40
CA CYS A 5 -14.19 32.13 17.90
C CYS A 5 -15.34 32.47 18.88
N GLN A 6 -16.59 32.16 18.52
CA GLN A 6 -17.77 32.49 19.33
C GLN A 6 -17.98 31.55 20.53
N THR A 7 -17.04 30.65 20.82
CA THR A 7 -17.15 29.74 21.96
C THR A 7 -16.95 30.51 23.28
N PRO A 8 -17.89 30.44 24.24
CA PRO A 8 -17.77 31.15 25.51
C PRO A 8 -16.44 30.81 26.22
N GLY A 9 -15.60 31.82 26.45
CA GLY A 9 -14.28 31.68 27.09
C GLY A 9 -13.08 31.57 26.14
N CYS A 10 -13.27 31.56 24.82
CA CYS A 10 -12.18 31.57 23.84
C CYS A 10 -12.02 32.97 23.22
N GLN A 11 -10.95 33.70 23.54
CA GLN A 11 -10.68 35.06 23.01
C GLN A 11 -9.71 35.09 21.81
N ARG A 12 -9.44 33.96 21.15
CA ARG A 12 -8.50 33.92 20.02
C ARG A 12 -9.15 34.43 18.73
N ILE A 13 -8.47 35.39 18.10
CA ILE A 13 -8.75 35.87 16.74
C ILE A 13 -7.88 35.04 15.80
N ALA A 14 -8.49 34.34 14.83
CA ALA A 14 -7.78 33.56 13.83
C ALA A 14 -8.13 34.07 12.43
N HIS A 15 -7.13 34.17 11.57
CA HIS A 15 -7.30 34.45 10.15
C HIS A 15 -7.63 33.13 9.42
N GLY A 16 -8.85 33.02 8.89
CA GLY A 16 -9.33 31.84 8.16
C GLY A 16 -10.53 31.15 8.80
N THR A 17 -11.06 30.10 8.16
CA THR A 17 -12.31 29.44 8.61
C THR A 17 -12.19 28.80 10.01
N HIS A 18 -13.30 28.68 10.74
CA HIS A 18 -13.35 28.11 12.10
C HIS A 18 -12.64 26.74 12.24
N ARG A 19 -12.56 25.97 11.14
CA ARG A 19 -11.83 24.71 11.01
C ARG A 19 -10.33 24.85 11.28
N HIS A 20 -9.71 25.96 10.86
CA HIS A 20 -8.31 26.26 11.16
C HIS A 20 -8.09 26.52 12.65
N CYS A 21 -8.99 27.27 13.30
CA CYS A 21 -8.89 27.62 14.72
C CYS A 21 -8.94 26.37 15.64
N CYS A 22 -9.87 25.43 15.40
CA CYS A 22 -9.94 24.18 16.19
C CYS A 22 -8.72 23.28 15.98
N SER A 23 -8.17 23.23 14.77
CA SER A 23 -6.98 22.42 14.47
C SER A 23 -5.71 22.94 15.14
N TYR A 24 -5.59 24.27 15.31
CA TYR A 24 -4.46 24.90 15.98
C TYR A 24 -4.51 24.71 17.50
N CYS A 25 -5.69 24.84 18.11
CA CYS A 25 -5.87 24.56 19.55
C CYS A 25 -5.50 23.11 19.91
N ALA A 26 -5.79 22.15 19.04
CA ALA A 26 -5.45 20.74 19.25
C ALA A 26 -3.93 20.46 19.20
N ARG A 27 -3.15 21.26 18.46
CA ARG A 27 -1.69 21.09 18.35
C ARG A 27 -0.92 21.82 19.45
N SER A 28 -1.47 22.90 20.00
CA SER A 28 -0.77 23.73 20.99
C SER A 28 -0.66 23.14 22.41
N GLY A 29 -1.15 21.92 22.66
CA GLY A 29 -1.02 21.25 23.97
C GLY A 29 -1.77 21.89 25.14
N ALA A 30 -2.37 23.07 24.95
CA ALA A 30 -3.19 23.72 25.95
C ALA A 30 -4.45 22.90 26.24
N ALA A 31 -4.68 22.57 27.51
CA ALA A 31 -5.82 21.80 27.98
C ALA A 31 -7.14 22.52 27.64
N CYS A 32 -7.75 22.15 26.51
CA CYS A 32 -9.02 22.71 26.10
C CYS A 32 -10.13 22.12 26.98
N LYS A 33 -10.65 22.92 27.92
CA LYS A 33 -11.67 22.54 28.92
C LYS A 33 -13.06 22.19 28.33
N HIS A 34 -13.24 22.20 27.01
CA HIS A 34 -14.55 22.16 26.35
C HIS A 34 -14.79 20.88 25.54
N LYS A 35 -14.16 19.77 25.92
CA LYS A 35 -14.27 18.49 25.18
C LYS A 35 -15.70 17.97 24.91
N PRO A 36 -16.78 18.28 25.67
CA PRO A 36 -18.08 17.67 25.39
C PRO A 36 -19.00 18.44 24.43
N THR A 37 -18.70 19.68 24.00
CA THR A 37 -19.69 20.52 23.27
C THR A 37 -19.29 20.92 21.84
N CYS A 38 -18.22 20.37 21.27
CA CYS A 38 -17.85 20.65 19.88
C CYS A 38 -18.54 19.68 18.91
N ASP A 39 -19.69 20.09 18.37
CA ASP A 39 -20.56 19.30 17.47
C ASP A 39 -19.90 18.83 16.16
N TRP A 40 -18.76 19.40 15.78
CA TRP A 40 -18.08 19.03 14.54
C TRP A 40 -17.52 17.60 14.54
N ARG A 41 -17.28 16.99 15.72
CA ARG A 41 -16.77 15.62 15.81
C ARG A 41 -17.85 14.54 15.71
N ASN A 42 -19.13 14.89 15.82
CA ASN A 42 -20.23 13.91 15.88
C ASN A 42 -21.04 13.80 14.58
N GLY A 43 -20.78 14.63 13.58
CA GLY A 43 -21.49 14.60 12.29
C GLY A 43 -20.74 13.80 11.21
N GLY A 44 -20.98 12.50 11.14
CA GLY A 44 -20.58 11.67 9.99
C GLY A 44 -21.45 11.99 8.76
N ASN A 45 -20.91 12.72 7.80
CA ASN A 45 -21.52 12.89 6.49
C ASN A 45 -21.19 11.70 5.57
N ARG A 46 -22.23 10.92 5.22
CA ARG A 46 -22.35 10.31 3.89
C ARG A 46 -23.82 10.29 3.51
N ALA A 47 -24.22 11.27 2.71
CA ALA A 47 -25.44 11.20 1.91
C ALA A 47 -25.07 10.43 0.63
N GLU A 48 -25.50 9.18 0.53
CA GLU A 48 -25.56 8.45 -0.75
C GLU A 48 -27.04 8.38 -1.14
N ALA A 49 -27.32 8.89 -2.34
CA ALA A 49 -28.63 8.87 -2.96
C ALA A 49 -29.08 7.42 -3.24
N SER A 50 -30.32 7.13 -2.89
CA SER A 50 -30.99 5.86 -3.14
C SER A 50 -31.32 5.70 -4.63
N ALA A 51 -30.89 4.60 -5.24
CA ALA A 51 -31.43 4.07 -6.49
C ALA A 51 -32.30 2.83 -6.20
N PRO A 52 -33.37 2.57 -6.97
CA PRO A 52 -34.32 1.50 -6.68
C PRO A 52 -33.80 0.10 -7.07
N ASN A 53 -34.19 -0.90 -6.27
CA ASN A 53 -33.95 -2.34 -6.46
C ASN A 53 -34.59 -2.88 -7.75
N PRO A 54 -33.91 -3.78 -8.46
CA PRO A 54 -34.56 -4.79 -9.27
C PRO A 54 -34.33 -6.20 -8.74
N SER A 55 -35.27 -7.07 -9.12
CA SER A 55 -35.22 -8.53 -9.22
C SER A 55 -35.47 -9.38 -7.96
N ASP A 56 -36.76 -9.64 -7.72
CA ASP A 56 -37.29 -11.01 -7.90
C ASP A 56 -37.23 -11.38 -9.40
N GLN A 57 -36.56 -12.49 -9.74
CA GLN A 57 -36.98 -13.49 -10.74
C GLN A 57 -35.82 -14.42 -11.18
N ARG A 58 -36.17 -15.71 -11.21
CA ARG A 58 -35.59 -16.85 -11.96
C ARG A 58 -34.37 -17.57 -11.37
N ALA A 59 -34.73 -18.58 -10.59
CA ALA A 59 -34.06 -19.88 -10.61
C ALA A 59 -34.14 -20.51 -12.01
N ALA A 60 -33.00 -20.99 -12.53
CA ALA A 60 -32.94 -22.09 -13.49
C ALA A 60 -31.52 -22.68 -13.51
N SER A 61 -31.45 -23.94 -13.11
CA SER A 61 -30.47 -24.99 -13.39
C SER A 61 -29.31 -24.69 -14.37
N SER A 62 -28.07 -24.87 -13.90
CA SER A 62 -26.94 -25.24 -14.75
C SER A 62 -26.46 -26.64 -14.37
N ARG A 63 -26.65 -27.58 -15.31
CA ARG A 63 -26.05 -28.92 -15.30
C ARG A 63 -24.57 -28.81 -15.63
N ASP A 64 -23.74 -29.47 -14.84
CA ASP A 64 -22.33 -29.68 -15.13
C ASP A 64 -22.17 -30.58 -16.36
N PHE A 65 -21.44 -30.09 -17.37
CA PHE A 65 -20.95 -30.87 -18.49
C PHE A 65 -19.42 -30.81 -18.44
N SER A 66 -18.81 -31.84 -17.85
CA SER A 66 -17.38 -32.12 -17.98
C SER A 66 -17.14 -32.76 -19.35
N LEU A 67 -16.48 -32.03 -20.25
CA LEU A 67 -15.87 -32.60 -21.45
C LEU A 67 -14.36 -32.60 -21.24
N GLU A 68 -13.82 -33.80 -21.01
CA GLU A 68 -12.39 -34.07 -21.16
C GLU A 68 -12.04 -34.00 -22.66
N LEU A 69 -11.05 -33.19 -23.01
CA LEU A 69 -10.42 -33.20 -24.33
C LEU A 69 -9.05 -33.87 -24.25
N PRO A 70 -8.69 -34.72 -25.23
CA PRO A 70 -7.46 -35.52 -25.19
C PRO A 70 -6.22 -34.71 -25.58
N LEU A 71 -5.17 -34.87 -24.78
CA LEU A 71 -3.80 -34.43 -25.04
C LEU A 71 -3.16 -35.29 -26.14
N SER A 72 -3.27 -34.88 -27.41
CA SER A 72 -2.52 -35.53 -28.49
C SER A 72 -2.07 -34.60 -29.62
N TRP A 73 -1.78 -33.32 -29.34
CA TRP A 73 -1.18 -32.41 -30.32
C TRP A 73 -0.02 -31.60 -29.69
N LEU A 74 1.19 -32.15 -29.76
CA LEU A 74 2.46 -31.44 -29.57
C LEU A 74 3.50 -32.06 -30.52
N PRO A 75 4.15 -31.30 -31.41
CA PRO A 75 5.16 -31.85 -32.30
C PRO A 75 6.52 -32.00 -31.60
N HIS A 76 7.14 -33.15 -31.86
CA HIS A 76 8.48 -33.58 -31.48
C HIS A 76 9.55 -32.53 -31.85
N TRP A 77 10.26 -31.99 -30.86
CA TRP A 77 11.52 -31.25 -31.05
C TRP A 77 12.66 -32.05 -30.46
N ASN A 78 13.24 -32.97 -31.23
CA ASN A 78 14.40 -33.73 -30.74
C ASN A 78 15.50 -34.01 -31.77
N ASP A 79 15.67 -33.18 -32.81
CA ASP A 79 16.73 -33.35 -33.82
C ASP A 79 17.54 -32.07 -34.09
N GLY A 80 18.01 -31.42 -33.02
CA GLY A 80 19.03 -30.37 -33.11
C GLY A 80 20.44 -30.93 -33.03
N GLY A 81 21.16 -30.97 -34.16
CA GLY A 81 22.56 -31.39 -34.24
C GLY A 81 23.54 -30.53 -33.40
N PRO A 82 24.82 -30.94 -33.26
CA PRO A 82 25.79 -30.36 -32.33
C PRO A 82 25.99 -28.84 -32.46
N ARG A 83 25.81 -28.30 -33.68
CA ARG A 83 25.93 -26.87 -33.99
C ARG A 83 24.81 -26.02 -33.39
N LEU A 84 23.58 -26.53 -33.32
CA LEU A 84 22.45 -25.81 -32.72
C LEU A 84 22.61 -25.74 -31.19
N ARG A 85 23.16 -26.80 -30.58
CA ARG A 85 23.45 -26.84 -29.13
C ARG A 85 24.58 -25.89 -28.74
N ALA A 86 25.58 -25.71 -29.60
CA ALA A 86 26.64 -24.71 -29.40
C ALA A 86 26.08 -23.27 -29.51
N TYR A 87 25.18 -23.01 -30.45
CA TYR A 87 24.55 -21.71 -30.63
C TYR A 87 23.61 -21.36 -29.47
N VAL A 88 22.79 -22.30 -29.00
CA VAL A 88 21.91 -22.09 -27.83
C VAL A 88 22.72 -21.93 -26.54
N ARG A 89 23.86 -22.63 -26.38
CA ARG A 89 24.80 -22.38 -25.26
C ARG A 89 25.45 -21.01 -25.34
N PHE A 90 25.83 -20.56 -26.53
CA PHE A 90 26.42 -19.23 -26.73
C PHE A 90 25.41 -18.12 -26.39
N VAL A 91 24.16 -18.24 -26.85
CA VAL A 91 23.07 -17.29 -26.55
C VAL A 91 22.70 -17.29 -25.06
N ALA A 92 22.74 -18.45 -24.39
CA ALA A 92 22.50 -18.55 -22.95
C ALA A 92 23.60 -17.91 -22.10
N ILE A 93 24.87 -17.99 -22.53
CA ILE A 93 26.01 -17.37 -21.83
C ILE A 93 25.99 -15.84 -22.01
N THR A 94 25.57 -15.33 -23.18
CA THR A 94 25.44 -13.88 -23.41
C THR A 94 24.27 -13.22 -22.66
N ARG A 95 23.36 -13.99 -22.05
CA ARG A 95 22.22 -13.47 -21.27
C ARG A 95 22.46 -13.41 -19.75
N LEU A 96 23.65 -13.78 -19.27
CA LEU A 96 24.04 -13.59 -17.87
C LEU A 96 24.90 -12.33 -17.73
N GLU A 97 24.41 -11.36 -16.94
CA GLU A 97 25.11 -10.10 -16.64
C GLU A 97 26.45 -10.35 -15.95
N LEU A 98 27.54 -10.37 -16.72
CA LEU A 98 28.89 -10.32 -16.17
C LEU A 98 29.22 -8.89 -15.73
N ARG A 99 29.64 -8.74 -14.47
CA ARG A 99 30.18 -7.48 -13.95
C ARG A 99 31.44 -7.05 -14.73
N PRO A 100 31.67 -5.73 -14.95
CA PRO A 100 32.79 -5.20 -15.74
C PRO A 100 34.18 -5.66 -15.31
N SER A 101 34.37 -6.09 -14.06
CA SER A 101 35.66 -6.54 -13.54
C SER A 101 36.12 -7.90 -14.06
N CYS A 102 35.20 -8.79 -14.45
CA CYS A 102 35.55 -10.15 -14.92
C CYS A 102 35.83 -10.20 -16.43
N PHE A 103 35.35 -9.22 -17.19
CA PHE A 103 35.54 -9.13 -18.64
C PHE A 103 37.00 -8.81 -19.02
N LYS A 104 37.71 -8.04 -18.18
CA LYS A 104 39.14 -7.73 -18.37
C LYS A 104 40.04 -8.96 -18.28
N THR A 105 39.73 -9.89 -17.39
CA THR A 105 40.50 -11.13 -17.21
C THR A 105 40.23 -12.13 -18.33
N PHE A 106 38.97 -12.18 -18.80
CA PHE A 106 38.57 -13.01 -19.94
C PHE A 106 39.21 -12.56 -21.26
N LEU A 107 39.24 -11.24 -21.53
CA LEU A 107 39.93 -10.70 -22.70
C LEU A 107 41.45 -10.93 -22.65
N ARG A 108 42.05 -10.92 -21.45
CA ARG A 108 43.49 -11.23 -21.28
C ARG A 108 43.84 -12.69 -21.55
N GLN A 109 42.90 -13.62 -21.32
CA GLN A 109 43.10 -15.04 -21.60
C GLN A 109 42.84 -15.38 -23.08
N GLN A 110 41.97 -14.67 -23.79
CA GLN A 110 41.76 -14.89 -25.23
C GLN A 110 42.84 -14.28 -26.14
N THR A 111 43.61 -13.29 -25.67
CA THR A 111 44.71 -12.70 -26.46
C THR A 111 45.95 -13.61 -26.64
N LEU A 112 45.98 -14.81 -26.06
CA LEU A 112 47.09 -15.76 -26.20
C LEU A 112 46.83 -16.90 -27.19
N SER A 113 45.83 -16.76 -28.07
CA SER A 113 45.54 -17.80 -29.08
C SER A 113 45.05 -17.18 -30.39
N PHE A 114 45.93 -16.50 -31.11
CA PHE A 114 45.69 -16.14 -32.51
C PHE A 114 46.85 -16.59 -33.39
N HIS A 115 46.51 -17.45 -34.36
CA HIS A 115 47.32 -17.83 -35.52
C HIS A 115 47.45 -16.64 -36.50
N PRO A 116 48.55 -16.52 -37.26
CA PRO A 116 48.99 -15.26 -37.86
C PRO A 116 48.33 -14.85 -39.20
N ASP A 117 47.35 -15.57 -39.73
CA ASP A 117 47.01 -15.40 -41.17
C ASP A 117 45.80 -14.51 -41.50
N LYS A 118 45.24 -13.76 -40.54
CA LYS A 118 44.18 -12.77 -40.83
C LYS A 118 44.28 -11.55 -39.92
N VAL A 119 45.20 -10.64 -40.25
CA VAL A 119 45.28 -9.31 -39.64
C VAL A 119 44.59 -8.30 -40.56
N PRO A 120 43.44 -7.71 -40.18
CA PRO A 120 42.96 -6.50 -40.84
C PRO A 120 43.89 -5.35 -40.47
N GLU A 121 44.24 -4.53 -41.47
CA GLU A 121 45.15 -3.39 -41.38
C GLU A 121 44.94 -2.60 -40.08
N SER A 122 45.96 -2.56 -39.24
CA SER A 122 45.96 -1.81 -37.99
C SER A 122 45.78 -0.32 -38.28
N PRO A 123 44.94 0.41 -37.51
CA PRO A 123 44.80 1.85 -37.68
C PRO A 123 46.15 2.53 -37.54
N SER A 124 46.41 3.52 -38.41
CA SER A 124 47.69 4.23 -38.43
C SER A 124 47.97 4.84 -37.05
N ALA A 125 49.25 4.99 -36.69
CA ALA A 125 49.63 5.63 -35.42
C ALA A 125 48.93 6.98 -35.22
N ALA A 126 48.67 7.72 -36.31
CA ALA A 126 47.93 8.98 -36.30
C ALA A 126 46.47 8.84 -35.82
N GLU A 127 45.79 7.74 -36.12
CA GLU A 127 44.43 7.46 -35.63
C GLU A 127 44.40 7.10 -34.16
N ILE A 128 45.40 6.35 -33.69
CA ILE A 128 45.57 6.04 -32.27
C ILE A 128 45.82 7.33 -31.48
N TYR A 129 46.69 8.22 -31.98
CA TYR A 129 46.93 9.53 -31.36
C TYR A 129 45.68 10.43 -31.37
N ARG A 130 44.87 10.41 -32.43
CA ARG A 130 43.60 11.15 -32.51
C ARG A 130 42.62 10.66 -31.45
N HIS A 131 42.50 9.35 -31.28
CA HIS A 131 41.57 8.74 -30.34
C HIS A 131 41.99 8.98 -28.87
N VAL A 132 43.29 8.92 -28.57
CA VAL A 132 43.83 9.29 -27.25
C VAL A 132 43.59 10.77 -26.95
N ARG A 133 43.75 11.65 -27.96
CA ARG A 133 43.49 13.08 -27.82
C ARG A 133 42.01 13.37 -27.55
N GLU A 134 41.09 12.71 -28.24
CA GLU A 134 39.65 12.81 -27.98
C GLU A 134 39.25 12.27 -26.60
N MET A 135 39.88 11.19 -26.12
CA MET A 135 39.64 10.70 -24.76
C MET A 135 40.17 11.65 -23.68
N SER A 136 41.31 12.32 -23.94
CA SER A 136 41.88 13.31 -23.02
C SER A 136 41.02 14.58 -22.91
N ALA A 137 40.36 15.00 -23.99
CA ALA A 137 39.46 16.16 -24.00
C ALA A 137 38.16 15.92 -23.19
N ARG A 138 37.79 14.67 -22.93
CA ARG A 138 36.56 14.30 -22.21
C ARG A 138 36.75 14.10 -20.69
N CYS A 139 37.93 14.42 -20.15
CA CYS A 139 38.21 14.23 -18.72
C CYS A 139 38.90 15.46 -18.07
N PRO A 140 38.14 16.47 -17.58
CA PRO A 140 38.71 17.64 -16.91
C PRO A 140 39.01 17.35 -15.43
N ARG A 141 39.70 16.25 -15.13
CA ARG A 141 40.19 15.93 -13.79
C ARG A 141 41.61 15.36 -13.89
N HIS A 142 42.57 16.25 -14.13
CA HIS A 142 43.90 16.28 -13.50
C HIS A 142 44.76 17.36 -14.18
N VAL A 143 44.53 18.62 -13.81
CA VAL A 143 45.56 19.68 -13.91
C VAL A 143 45.50 20.47 -12.61
N ARG A 144 46.09 19.91 -11.54
CA ARG A 144 46.60 20.73 -10.43
C ARG A 144 48.03 21.10 -10.80
N GLY A 145 48.16 22.05 -11.72
CA GLY A 145 49.41 22.77 -11.97
C GLY A 145 49.45 24.00 -11.07
N ARG A 146 50.45 24.06 -10.19
CA ARG A 146 50.84 25.26 -9.46
C ARG A 146 51.01 26.42 -10.45
N PHE A 147 50.34 27.53 -10.20
CA PHE A 147 50.80 28.84 -10.67
C PHE A 147 51.19 29.66 -9.44
N PRO A 148 52.33 30.38 -9.49
CA PRO A 148 52.83 31.12 -8.35
C PRO A 148 52.03 32.41 -8.15
N GLU A 149 52.00 32.81 -6.87
CA GLU A 149 51.46 34.05 -6.36
C GLU A 149 52.03 35.27 -7.09
N ALA A 150 51.14 36.11 -7.59
CA ALA A 150 51.44 37.50 -7.88
C ALA A 150 50.62 38.36 -6.92
N SER A 151 51.32 38.96 -5.99
CA SER A 151 50.88 40.04 -5.13
C SER A 151 50.70 41.32 -5.95
N ALA A 152 49.54 41.95 -5.81
CA ALA A 152 49.40 43.39 -6.03
C ALA A 152 48.18 43.89 -5.25
N SER A 153 48.51 44.59 -4.17
CA SER A 153 47.69 45.48 -3.38
C SER A 153 47.24 46.71 -4.18
N GLU A 154 46.18 47.37 -3.69
CA GLU A 154 45.64 48.69 -4.10
C GLU A 154 44.77 48.67 -5.38
N ALA A 155 43.58 49.26 -5.47
CA ALA A 155 43.00 50.37 -4.71
C ALA A 155 41.45 50.37 -4.75
N MET A 156 40.88 50.76 -3.60
CA MET A 156 39.87 51.82 -3.42
C MET A 156 38.59 51.87 -4.28
N ALA A 157 37.47 51.76 -3.55
CA ALA A 157 36.30 52.64 -3.60
C ALA A 157 35.61 52.86 -4.97
N ALA A 158 34.72 51.94 -5.32
CA ALA A 158 33.58 52.26 -6.17
C ALA A 158 32.31 51.59 -5.61
N SER A 159 31.29 52.43 -5.38
CA SER A 159 29.95 52.07 -4.90
C SER A 159 29.37 50.84 -5.61
N PRO A 160 28.69 49.92 -4.89
CA PRO A 160 28.05 48.77 -5.52
C PRO A 160 26.74 49.22 -6.19
N SER A 161 26.85 49.73 -7.41
CA SER A 161 25.72 49.77 -8.33
C SER A 161 25.23 48.34 -8.55
N LYS A 162 23.95 48.11 -8.29
CA LYS A 162 23.20 46.86 -8.50
C LYS A 162 23.41 46.30 -9.91
N LEU A 163 24.54 45.65 -10.15
CA LEU A 163 24.65 44.67 -11.22
C LEU A 163 23.77 43.51 -10.79
N HIS A 164 22.60 43.39 -11.42
CA HIS A 164 21.87 42.14 -11.48
C HIS A 164 22.84 41.12 -12.13
N LEU A 165 23.68 40.48 -11.31
CA LEU A 165 24.28 39.22 -11.68
C LEU A 165 23.10 38.36 -12.14
N LYS A 166 23.08 38.02 -13.43
CA LYS A 166 22.24 36.94 -13.95
C LYS A 166 22.46 35.78 -12.99
N THR A 167 21.48 35.56 -12.12
CA THR A 167 21.37 34.37 -11.28
C THR A 167 21.67 33.21 -12.21
N SER A 168 22.78 32.54 -11.94
CA SER A 168 23.24 31.35 -12.65
C SER A 168 22.02 30.50 -12.96
N GLU A 169 21.74 30.27 -14.25
CA GLU A 169 20.68 29.38 -14.68
C GLU A 169 20.85 28.08 -13.90
N GLU A 170 19.93 27.83 -12.96
CA GLU A 170 20.01 26.67 -12.08
C GLU A 170 20.02 25.43 -12.98
N GLU A 171 21.12 24.68 -12.94
CA GLU A 171 21.28 23.48 -13.77
C GLU A 171 20.07 22.56 -13.54
N GLN A 172 19.18 22.49 -14.53
CA GLN A 172 18.02 21.62 -14.49
C GLN A 172 18.45 20.21 -14.87
N HIS A 173 18.07 19.23 -14.07
CA HIS A 173 18.31 17.82 -14.33
C HIS A 173 16.99 17.08 -14.55
N GLU A 174 16.93 16.26 -15.59
CA GLU A 174 15.76 15.42 -15.86
C GLU A 174 15.72 14.21 -14.92
N CYS A 175 14.59 14.02 -14.24
CA CYS A 175 14.37 12.84 -13.42
C CYS A 175 14.23 11.59 -14.29
N ARG A 176 15.02 10.54 -14.02
CA ARG A 176 14.97 9.25 -14.76
C ARG A 176 13.59 8.59 -14.75
N LYS A 177 12.76 8.84 -13.72
CA LYS A 177 11.46 8.19 -13.52
C LYS A 177 10.29 8.99 -14.07
N CYS A 178 10.16 10.28 -13.74
CA CYS A 178 9.03 11.10 -14.23
C CYS A 178 9.33 11.93 -15.49
N ARG A 179 10.59 12.00 -15.92
CA ARG A 179 11.10 12.83 -17.04
C ARG A 179 10.88 14.34 -16.89
N LEU A 180 10.47 14.81 -15.71
CA LEU A 180 10.35 16.24 -15.47
C LEU A 180 11.74 16.84 -15.17
N PRO A 181 12.05 18.03 -15.72
CA PRO A 181 13.22 18.80 -15.32
C PRO A 181 13.02 19.30 -13.88
N LYS A 182 14.05 19.14 -13.05
CA LYS A 182 14.06 19.55 -11.64
C LYS A 182 15.42 20.13 -11.28
N PRO A 183 15.50 21.12 -10.38
CA PRO A 183 16.76 21.59 -9.85
C PRO A 183 17.43 20.49 -9.01
N LEU A 184 18.76 20.52 -8.92
CA LEU A 184 19.55 19.52 -8.18
C LEU A 184 19.08 19.37 -6.71
N GLU A 185 18.61 20.46 -6.10
CA GLU A 185 18.09 20.48 -4.72
C GLU A 185 16.85 19.60 -4.50
N GLN A 186 16.05 19.38 -5.55
CA GLN A 186 14.83 18.59 -5.49
C GLN A 186 15.07 17.08 -5.70
N GLY A 187 16.33 16.65 -5.80
CA GLY A 187 16.68 15.25 -6.04
C GLY A 187 18.06 14.85 -5.57
N ARG A 188 18.51 13.69 -6.03
CA ARG A 188 19.86 13.19 -5.80
C ARG A 188 20.39 12.59 -7.09
N LYS A 189 21.62 12.95 -7.43
CA LYS A 189 22.37 12.35 -8.55
C LYS A 189 23.03 11.06 -8.07
N HIS A 190 22.69 9.95 -8.71
CA HIS A 190 23.29 8.63 -8.49
C HIS A 190 24.03 8.21 -9.77
N GLY A 191 25.34 8.48 -9.81
CA GLY A 191 26.16 8.25 -11.00
C GLY A 191 25.73 9.16 -12.17
N LEU A 192 25.30 8.55 -13.28
CA LEU A 192 24.84 9.24 -14.48
C LEU A 192 23.35 9.63 -14.44
N HIS A 193 22.61 9.19 -13.43
CA HIS A 193 21.16 9.38 -13.37
C HIS A 193 20.77 10.32 -12.24
N PHE A 194 19.82 11.20 -12.51
CA PHE A 194 19.17 12.03 -11.51
C PHE A 194 17.80 11.45 -11.14
N LEU A 195 17.49 11.39 -9.85
CA LEU A 195 16.19 10.98 -9.32
C LEU A 195 15.65 12.08 -8.40
N CYS A 196 14.45 12.57 -8.68
CA CYS A 196 13.81 13.55 -7.79
C CYS A 196 13.34 12.87 -6.49
N LYS A 197 13.33 13.64 -5.39
CA LYS A 197 12.96 13.19 -4.03
C LYS A 197 11.56 12.55 -4.01
N LYS A 198 10.62 13.08 -4.80
CA LYS A 198 9.24 12.55 -4.91
C LYS A 198 9.21 11.16 -5.53
N CYS A 199 9.86 10.95 -6.68
CA CYS A 199 9.93 9.63 -7.33
C CYS A 199 10.68 8.62 -6.46
N GLU A 200 11.78 9.02 -5.84
CA GLU A 200 12.55 8.14 -4.94
C GLU A 200 11.73 7.74 -3.71
N SER A 201 10.98 8.69 -3.11
CA SER A 201 10.07 8.40 -2.00
C SER A 201 8.93 7.47 -2.42
N LEU A 202 8.36 7.67 -3.61
CA LEU A 202 7.29 6.84 -4.15
C LEU A 202 7.77 5.40 -4.41
N GLU A 203 8.93 5.23 -5.04
CA GLU A 203 9.55 3.92 -5.28
C GLU A 203 9.87 3.20 -3.96
N ARG A 204 10.43 3.91 -2.97
CA ARG A 204 10.65 3.38 -1.62
C ARG A 204 9.35 3.00 -0.92
N MET A 205 8.27 3.76 -1.13
CA MET A 205 6.95 3.44 -0.57
C MET A 205 6.42 2.13 -1.15
N VAL A 206 6.41 1.99 -2.48
CA VAL A 206 5.97 0.77 -3.19
C VAL A 206 6.81 -0.43 -2.76
N ALA A 207 8.14 -0.31 -2.75
CA ALA A 207 9.04 -1.38 -2.32
C ALA A 207 8.79 -1.79 -0.86
N ARG A 208 8.50 -0.83 0.02
CA ARG A 208 8.20 -1.11 1.43
C ARG A 208 6.86 -1.80 1.60
N THR A 209 5.83 -1.45 0.83
CA THR A 209 4.47 -1.99 1.03
C THR A 209 4.27 -3.33 0.33
N LEU A 210 4.79 -3.48 -0.89
CA LEU A 210 4.66 -4.70 -1.69
C LEU A 210 5.82 -5.68 -1.49
N GLY A 211 6.93 -5.24 -0.89
CA GLY A 211 8.14 -6.04 -0.68
C GLY A 211 9.13 -5.96 -1.86
N ASP A 212 8.68 -5.55 -3.04
CA ASP A 212 9.48 -5.36 -4.24
C ASP A 212 8.94 -4.21 -5.12
N VAL A 213 9.64 -3.95 -6.23
CA VAL A 213 9.19 -3.03 -7.30
C VAL A 213 8.74 -3.78 -8.55
N GLU A 214 8.46 -5.08 -8.46
CA GLU A 214 8.13 -5.90 -9.64
C GLU A 214 6.82 -5.48 -10.29
N GLN A 215 5.82 -5.10 -9.50
CA GLN A 215 4.53 -4.65 -10.03
C GLN A 215 4.67 -3.37 -10.87
N LEU A 216 5.63 -2.49 -10.53
CA LEU A 216 5.95 -1.34 -11.37
C LEU A 216 6.63 -1.76 -12.67
N LYS A 217 7.45 -2.82 -12.66
CA LYS A 217 8.13 -3.33 -13.86
C LYS A 217 7.18 -3.99 -14.85
N LYS A 218 5.99 -4.42 -14.41
CA LYS A 218 4.95 -4.96 -15.31
C LYS A 218 4.31 -3.89 -16.20
N LEU A 219 4.36 -2.63 -15.78
CA LEU A 219 3.90 -1.52 -16.61
C LEU A 219 4.91 -1.27 -17.73
N SER A 220 4.42 -0.94 -18.92
CA SER A 220 5.25 -0.38 -19.98
C SER A 220 6.01 0.86 -19.48
N LYS A 221 7.16 1.16 -20.10
CA LYS A 221 8.03 2.26 -19.68
C LYS A 221 7.28 3.60 -19.66
N ASP A 222 6.44 3.85 -20.66
CA ASP A 222 5.68 5.09 -20.77
C ASP A 222 4.62 5.20 -19.65
N ARG A 223 4.00 4.08 -19.28
CA ARG A 223 3.05 4.02 -18.15
C ARG A 223 3.74 4.17 -16.80
N GLN A 224 4.95 3.61 -16.64
CA GLN A 224 5.78 3.89 -15.46
C GLN A 224 6.08 5.38 -15.36
N GLU A 225 6.50 6.01 -16.46
CA GLU A 225 6.79 7.44 -16.50
C GLU A 225 5.55 8.29 -16.17
N ALA A 226 4.39 7.95 -16.71
CA ALA A 226 3.10 8.58 -16.40
C ALA A 226 2.72 8.43 -14.91
N PHE A 227 2.85 7.22 -14.34
CA PHE A 227 2.60 6.96 -12.92
C PHE A 227 3.46 7.83 -12.01
N PHE A 228 4.75 7.96 -12.31
CA PHE A 228 5.66 8.81 -11.55
C PHE A 228 5.39 10.30 -11.78
N ARG A 229 5.02 10.69 -13.00
CA ARG A 229 4.69 12.09 -13.36
C ARG A 229 3.47 12.58 -12.58
N GLU A 230 2.37 11.83 -12.61
CA GLU A 230 1.12 12.15 -11.91
C GLU A 230 1.33 12.40 -10.41
N HIS A 231 2.23 11.64 -9.77
CA HIS A 231 2.56 11.82 -8.36
C HIS A 231 3.57 12.95 -8.10
N SER A 232 4.43 13.25 -9.05
CA SER A 232 5.45 14.29 -8.90
C SER A 232 4.89 15.71 -9.03
N GLU A 233 3.78 15.86 -9.76
CA GLU A 233 3.07 17.12 -9.97
C GLU A 233 2.19 17.52 -8.77
N LYS A 234 1.84 16.57 -7.89
CA LYS A 234 1.09 16.86 -6.65
C LYS A 234 1.87 17.84 -5.76
N PRO A 235 1.19 18.81 -5.11
CA PRO A 235 1.85 19.85 -4.31
C PRO A 235 2.67 19.23 -3.16
N GLU A 236 3.82 19.83 -2.85
CA GLU A 236 4.80 19.27 -1.89
C GLU A 236 4.23 19.08 -0.47
N HIS A 237 3.23 19.86 -0.09
CA HIS A 237 2.61 19.77 1.24
C HIS A 237 1.66 18.58 1.38
N GLU A 238 1.26 17.92 0.29
CA GLU A 238 0.37 16.78 0.35
C GLU A 238 1.18 15.49 0.49
N ARG A 239 1.18 14.93 1.71
CA ARG A 239 1.76 13.59 1.93
C ARG A 239 0.95 12.57 1.14
N THR A 240 1.58 11.96 0.13
CA THR A 240 0.96 10.89 -0.64
C THR A 240 0.61 9.72 0.27
N ASN A 241 -0.68 9.43 0.40
CA ASN A 241 -1.17 8.24 1.11
C ASN A 241 -0.98 7.00 0.23
N TRP A 242 -0.54 5.88 0.82
CA TRP A 242 -0.44 4.59 0.13
C TRP A 242 -1.73 4.20 -0.60
N GLN A 243 -2.90 4.51 -0.04
CA GLN A 243 -4.20 4.22 -0.68
C GLN A 243 -4.32 4.90 -2.05
N THR A 244 -3.85 6.15 -2.17
CA THR A 244 -3.84 6.90 -3.42
C THR A 244 -2.84 6.31 -4.41
N VAL A 245 -1.64 5.96 -3.92
CA VAL A 245 -0.61 5.30 -4.75
C VAL A 245 -1.13 3.99 -5.31
N ARG A 246 -1.77 3.17 -4.47
CA ARG A 246 -2.37 1.89 -4.86
C ARG A 246 -3.48 2.08 -5.88
N ALA A 247 -4.39 3.03 -5.68
CA ALA A 247 -5.48 3.29 -6.61
C ALA A 247 -4.97 3.69 -8.01
N CYS A 248 -3.95 4.54 -8.07
CA CYS A 248 -3.30 4.89 -9.33
C CYS A 248 -2.57 3.68 -9.95
N LEU A 249 -1.83 2.91 -9.15
CA LEU A 249 -1.15 1.70 -9.62
C LEU A 249 -2.12 0.66 -10.20
N VAL A 250 -3.25 0.41 -9.52
CA VAL A 250 -4.34 -0.44 -10.01
C VAL A 250 -4.84 0.07 -11.36
N SER A 251 -5.12 1.37 -11.45
CA SER A 251 -5.65 1.96 -12.68
C SER A 251 -4.68 1.78 -13.85
N GLN A 252 -3.38 2.01 -13.64
CA GLN A 252 -2.37 1.81 -14.69
C GLN A 252 -2.21 0.33 -15.07
N LEU A 253 -2.22 -0.60 -14.09
CA LEU A 253 -2.10 -2.03 -14.36
C LEU A 253 -3.32 -2.58 -15.11
N VAL A 254 -4.52 -2.14 -14.76
CA VAL A 254 -5.73 -2.55 -15.48
C VAL A 254 -5.66 -2.09 -16.93
N VAL A 255 -5.25 -0.85 -17.18
CA VAL A 255 -5.10 -0.34 -18.55
C VAL A 255 -4.03 -1.11 -19.33
N GLU A 256 -2.91 -1.47 -18.71
CA GLU A 256 -1.88 -2.29 -19.35
C GLU A 256 -2.44 -3.67 -19.75
N VAL A 257 -3.11 -4.37 -18.83
CA VAL A 257 -3.68 -5.69 -19.13
C VAL A 257 -4.80 -5.61 -20.16
N THR A 258 -5.64 -4.57 -20.12
CA THR A 258 -6.64 -4.34 -21.17
C THR A 258 -5.97 -4.11 -22.52
N SER A 259 -4.89 -3.31 -22.58
CA SER A 259 -4.17 -3.09 -23.85
C SER A 259 -3.45 -4.34 -24.38
N GLU A 260 -3.00 -5.23 -23.49
CA GLU A 260 -2.46 -6.54 -23.89
C GLU A 260 -3.57 -7.41 -24.51
N TRP A 261 -4.78 -7.39 -23.95
CA TRP A 261 -5.93 -8.11 -24.49
C TRP A 261 -6.42 -7.56 -25.82
N ASP A 262 -6.45 -6.24 -25.98
CA ASP A 262 -6.82 -5.56 -27.23
C ASP A 262 -5.92 -6.00 -28.40
N SER A 263 -4.68 -6.39 -28.12
CA SER A 263 -3.74 -6.88 -29.13
C SER A 263 -3.95 -8.34 -29.56
N GLY A 264 -4.78 -9.12 -28.83
CA GLY A 264 -4.88 -10.57 -28.96
C GLY A 264 -6.27 -11.14 -29.28
N GLU A 265 -7.30 -10.31 -29.42
CA GLU A 265 -8.66 -10.82 -29.59
C GLU A 265 -8.95 -11.30 -31.02
N VAL A 266 -8.75 -12.61 -31.21
CA VAL A 266 -9.31 -13.41 -32.29
C VAL A 266 -10.79 -13.65 -31.95
N GLY A 267 -11.70 -12.85 -32.50
CA GLY A 267 -13.14 -13.06 -32.33
C GLY A 267 -13.61 -14.43 -32.83
N GLU A 268 -14.78 -14.90 -32.38
CA GLU A 268 -15.39 -16.12 -32.91
C GLU A 268 -15.81 -15.90 -34.38
N TRP A 269 -15.64 -16.90 -35.24
CA TRP A 269 -16.13 -16.86 -36.62
C TRP A 269 -17.61 -17.28 -36.65
N LEU A 270 -18.52 -16.30 -36.70
CA LEU A 270 -19.97 -16.56 -36.66
C LEU A 270 -20.68 -15.93 -37.88
N PRO A 271 -21.82 -16.50 -38.32
CA PRO A 271 -22.64 -15.91 -39.38
C PRO A 271 -23.17 -14.52 -38.98
N GLU A 272 -23.44 -13.66 -39.96
CA GLU A 272 -23.99 -12.31 -39.75
C GLU A 272 -25.24 -12.32 -38.86
N SER A 273 -26.16 -13.26 -39.09
CA SER A 273 -27.42 -13.38 -38.33
C SER A 273 -27.20 -13.57 -36.83
N VAL A 274 -26.15 -14.28 -36.43
CA VAL A 274 -25.82 -14.52 -35.02
C VAL A 274 -25.31 -13.23 -34.38
N TRP A 275 -24.50 -12.45 -35.10
CA TRP A 275 -24.01 -11.16 -34.63
C TRP A 275 -25.12 -10.12 -34.50
N VAL A 276 -26.03 -10.06 -35.48
CA VAL A 276 -27.21 -9.17 -35.41
C VAL A 276 -28.10 -9.52 -34.23
N THR A 277 -28.27 -10.82 -33.94
CA THR A 277 -29.03 -11.29 -32.77
C THR A 277 -28.35 -10.90 -31.45
N ARG A 278 -27.01 -10.85 -31.42
CA ARG A 278 -26.23 -10.35 -30.27
C ARG A 278 -26.25 -8.80 -30.14
N GLY A 279 -26.95 -8.10 -31.04
CA GLY A 279 -27.14 -6.64 -30.99
C GLY A 279 -26.15 -5.83 -31.82
N PHE A 280 -25.33 -6.47 -32.67
CA PHE A 280 -24.41 -5.76 -33.56
C PHE A 280 -25.13 -5.29 -34.83
N LEU A 281 -24.73 -4.12 -35.35
CA LEU A 281 -25.27 -3.59 -36.60
C LEU A 281 -24.72 -4.38 -37.79
N SER A 282 -25.59 -4.86 -38.69
CA SER A 282 -25.21 -5.58 -39.91
C SER A 282 -24.11 -4.90 -40.72
N GLU A 283 -24.19 -3.58 -40.86
CA GLU A 283 -23.19 -2.78 -41.60
C GLU A 283 -21.80 -2.81 -40.95
N SER A 284 -21.74 -2.85 -39.62
CA SER A 284 -20.48 -2.96 -38.89
C SER A 284 -19.89 -4.36 -39.00
N VAL A 285 -20.72 -5.40 -38.94
CA VAL A 285 -20.30 -6.80 -39.07
C VAL A 285 -19.69 -7.06 -40.45
N LYS A 286 -20.29 -6.51 -41.52
CA LYS A 286 -19.79 -6.66 -42.89
C LYS A 286 -18.45 -5.97 -43.17
N LYS A 287 -18.05 -5.01 -42.33
CA LYS A 287 -16.73 -4.34 -42.42
C LYS A 287 -15.61 -5.16 -41.78
N CYS A 288 -15.94 -6.15 -40.96
CA CYS A 288 -14.96 -7.03 -40.33
C CYS A 288 -14.44 -8.09 -41.29
N ASP A 289 -13.35 -8.77 -40.88
CA ASP A 289 -12.78 -9.87 -41.65
C ASP A 289 -13.83 -10.98 -41.87
N SER A 290 -13.94 -11.43 -43.12
CA SER A 290 -14.90 -12.45 -43.53
C SER A 290 -14.20 -13.67 -44.12
N ARG A 291 -14.79 -14.84 -43.90
CA ARG A 291 -14.32 -16.11 -44.44
C ARG A 291 -15.52 -16.94 -44.88
N GLU A 292 -15.41 -17.60 -46.03
CA GLU A 292 -16.43 -18.55 -46.45
C GLU A 292 -16.24 -19.89 -45.73
N CYS A 293 -17.29 -20.35 -45.05
CA CYS A 293 -17.36 -21.65 -44.41
C CYS A 293 -18.35 -22.55 -45.17
N PRO A 294 -17.96 -23.75 -45.64
CA PRO A 294 -18.82 -24.61 -46.45
C PRO A 294 -20.17 -24.97 -45.82
N LYS A 295 -20.25 -25.00 -44.49
CA LYS A 295 -21.46 -25.39 -43.75
C LYS A 295 -22.38 -24.23 -43.37
N LEU A 296 -21.81 -23.06 -43.13
CA LEU A 296 -22.52 -21.92 -42.52
C LEU A 296 -22.61 -20.70 -43.45
N GLY A 297 -21.99 -20.76 -44.64
CA GLY A 297 -21.86 -19.64 -45.55
C GLY A 297 -20.77 -18.66 -45.11
N THR A 298 -20.94 -17.39 -45.47
CA THR A 298 -20.01 -16.31 -45.10
C THR A 298 -20.09 -16.04 -43.59
N VAL A 299 -19.00 -16.28 -42.89
CA VAL A 299 -18.84 -15.98 -41.46
C VAL A 299 -17.94 -14.77 -41.28
N TYR A 300 -18.22 -13.99 -40.24
CA TYR A 300 -17.53 -12.75 -39.91
C TYR A 300 -16.88 -12.88 -38.52
N GLN A 301 -15.68 -12.34 -38.40
CA GLN A 301 -14.97 -12.26 -37.14
C GLN A 301 -15.13 -10.86 -36.54
N VAL A 302 -16.09 -10.72 -35.63
CA VAL A 302 -16.28 -9.46 -34.89
C VAL A 302 -15.39 -9.52 -33.64
N PRO A 303 -14.48 -8.55 -33.42
CA PRO A 303 -13.76 -8.44 -32.16
C PRO A 303 -14.76 -8.07 -31.06
N VAL A 304 -15.07 -9.04 -30.21
CA VAL A 304 -15.93 -8.83 -29.05
C VAL A 304 -15.04 -8.63 -27.84
N HIS A 305 -14.88 -7.37 -27.45
CA HIS A 305 -14.35 -7.06 -26.14
C HIS A 305 -15.34 -7.55 -25.09
N HIS A 306 -15.01 -8.66 -24.43
CA HIS A 306 -15.71 -9.01 -23.21
C HIS A 306 -15.26 -8.04 -22.12
N ASP A 307 -16.00 -6.93 -22.01
CA ASP A 307 -15.82 -5.89 -21.00
C ASP A 307 -16.00 -6.45 -19.59
N ASN A 308 -14.97 -7.12 -19.09
CA ASN A 308 -14.86 -7.49 -17.69
C ASN A 308 -13.87 -6.57 -16.98
N TYR A 309 -13.83 -5.30 -17.36
CA TYR A 309 -13.04 -4.26 -16.68
C TYR A 309 -13.25 -4.32 -15.16
N ARG A 310 -14.49 -4.56 -14.71
CA ARG A 310 -14.82 -4.70 -13.30
C ARG A 310 -14.17 -5.93 -12.67
N GLN A 311 -14.13 -7.07 -13.36
CA GLN A 311 -13.50 -8.29 -12.87
C GLN A 311 -11.98 -8.16 -12.91
N LEU A 312 -11.42 -7.71 -14.02
CA LEU A 312 -9.99 -7.45 -14.18
C LEU A 312 -9.47 -6.49 -13.10
N ARG A 313 -10.20 -5.41 -12.84
CA ARG A 313 -9.86 -4.50 -11.74
C ARG A 313 -9.89 -5.19 -10.38
N LYS A 314 -10.90 -6.02 -10.09
CA LYS A 314 -10.95 -6.80 -8.84
C LYS A 314 -9.77 -7.77 -8.74
N ASP A 315 -9.38 -8.41 -9.83
CA ASP A 315 -8.29 -9.39 -9.84
C ASP A 315 -6.94 -8.70 -9.62
N VAL A 316 -6.70 -7.56 -10.26
CA VAL A 316 -5.52 -6.71 -10.02
C VAL A 316 -5.50 -6.19 -8.58
N GLU A 317 -6.63 -5.69 -8.06
CA GLU A 317 -6.74 -5.24 -6.67
C GLU A 317 -6.46 -6.38 -5.68
N THR A 318 -7.02 -7.56 -5.92
CA THR A 318 -6.82 -8.76 -5.09
C THR A 318 -5.35 -9.18 -5.09
N THR A 319 -4.71 -9.22 -6.26
CA THR A 319 -3.29 -9.55 -6.39
C THR A 319 -2.40 -8.60 -5.59
N LEU A 320 -2.66 -7.29 -5.67
CA LEU A 320 -1.91 -6.30 -4.89
C LEU A 320 -2.17 -6.44 -3.39
N LEU A 321 -3.41 -6.69 -2.97
CA LEU A 321 -3.77 -6.90 -1.56
C LEU A 321 -3.08 -8.14 -0.98
N THR A 322 -3.06 -9.26 -1.71
CA THR A 322 -2.37 -10.48 -1.28
C THR A 322 -0.87 -10.22 -1.07
N ARG A 323 -0.21 -9.50 -2.00
CA ARG A 323 1.21 -9.11 -1.83
C ARG A 323 1.43 -8.17 -0.66
N GLU A 324 0.53 -7.20 -0.43
CA GLU A 324 0.59 -6.32 0.75
C GLU A 324 0.51 -7.13 2.06
N GLU A 325 -0.39 -8.10 2.13
CA GLU A 325 -0.55 -8.98 3.29
C GLU A 325 0.67 -9.86 3.52
N GLU A 326 1.22 -10.46 2.46
CA GLU A 326 2.46 -11.25 2.54
C GLU A 326 3.64 -10.41 3.03
N CYS A 327 3.79 -9.18 2.54
CA CYS A 327 4.85 -8.28 2.99
C CYS A 327 4.66 -7.90 4.48
N ARG A 328 3.42 -7.68 4.92
CA ARG A 328 3.10 -7.45 6.34
C ARG A 328 3.43 -8.67 7.20
N LYS A 329 3.03 -9.87 6.77
CA LYS A 329 3.33 -11.15 7.46
C LYS A 329 4.85 -11.38 7.57
N LYS A 330 5.61 -11.14 6.50
CA LYS A 330 7.08 -11.24 6.51
C LYS A 330 7.71 -10.24 7.50
N LYS A 331 7.16 -9.03 7.62
CA LYS A 331 7.64 -8.03 8.59
C LYS A 331 7.35 -8.41 10.04
N THR A 332 6.15 -8.93 10.33
CA THR A 332 5.83 -9.40 11.69
C THR A 332 6.72 -10.58 12.06
N GLN A 333 6.90 -11.55 11.16
CA GLN A 333 7.81 -12.69 11.38
C GLN A 333 9.27 -12.26 11.63
N ARG A 334 9.80 -11.29 10.87
CA ARG A 334 11.15 -10.75 11.10
C ARG A 334 11.27 -10.06 12.47
N LYS A 335 10.23 -9.34 12.89
CA LYS A 335 10.19 -8.71 14.21
C LYS A 335 10.14 -9.76 15.32
N ASP A 336 9.33 -10.80 15.15
CA ASP A 336 9.21 -11.88 16.12
C ASP A 336 10.52 -12.68 16.23
N LYS A 337 11.19 -12.96 15.10
CA LYS A 337 12.52 -13.60 15.11
C LYS A 337 13.58 -12.72 15.77
N ALA A 338 13.59 -11.41 15.52
CA ALA A 338 14.50 -10.49 16.19
C ALA A 338 14.24 -10.37 17.71
N THR A 339 12.98 -10.45 18.13
CA THR A 339 12.60 -10.33 19.56
C THR A 339 12.78 -11.65 20.32
N THR A 340 12.80 -12.79 19.62
CA THR A 340 12.94 -14.12 20.26
C THR A 340 14.38 -14.42 20.66
N GLY A 341 15.35 -13.57 20.29
CA GLY A 341 16.69 -13.57 20.91
C GLY A 341 17.38 -14.93 20.86
N GLU A 342 17.07 -15.77 19.87
CA GLU A 342 17.79 -16.99 19.58
C GLU A 342 19.12 -16.57 18.94
N THR A 343 20.00 -16.15 19.84
CA THR A 343 21.35 -15.65 19.60
C THR A 343 22.22 -16.88 19.34
N GLY A 344 21.90 -17.60 18.27
CA GLY A 344 22.83 -18.51 17.63
C GLY A 344 23.68 -17.67 16.69
N GLU A 345 24.90 -17.38 17.13
CA GLU A 345 26.00 -16.84 16.34
C GLU A 345 26.24 -17.74 15.11
N GLN A 346 25.47 -17.51 14.05
CA GLN A 346 25.86 -17.84 12.70
C GLN A 346 25.60 -16.59 11.88
N GLU A 347 26.70 -15.92 11.54
CA GLU A 347 26.72 -14.78 10.63
C GLU A 347 25.85 -15.11 9.41
N PRO A 348 24.87 -14.26 9.06
CA PRO A 348 24.21 -14.37 7.78
C PRO A 348 25.17 -13.82 6.72
N THR A 349 26.16 -14.62 6.31
CA THR A 349 26.83 -14.40 5.03
C THR A 349 25.76 -14.37 3.96
N CYS A 350 25.66 -13.25 3.25
CA CYS A 350 24.77 -13.05 2.10
C CYS A 350 25.18 -13.97 0.94
N THR A 351 24.96 -15.27 1.06
CA THR A 351 25.00 -16.22 -0.05
C THR A 351 23.60 -16.31 -0.65
N TRP A 352 23.47 -15.72 -1.83
CA TRP A 352 22.38 -16.00 -2.75
C TRP A 352 22.28 -17.51 -2.98
N ASN A 353 21.19 -18.14 -2.54
CA ASN A 353 20.90 -19.54 -2.85
C ASN A 353 20.52 -19.65 -4.34
N VAL A 354 21.44 -20.24 -5.10
CA VAL A 354 21.19 -20.78 -6.45
C VAL A 354 20.50 -22.14 -6.28
N PRO A 355 19.45 -22.46 -7.07
CA PRO A 355 18.72 -23.73 -6.95
C PRO A 355 19.64 -24.96 -7.11
N GLU A 356 19.46 -25.92 -6.22
CA GLU A 356 20.21 -27.17 -6.08
C GLU A 356 19.87 -28.19 -7.18
N ALA A 357 20.23 -27.87 -8.42
CA ALA A 357 20.31 -28.82 -9.52
C ALA A 357 21.63 -28.53 -10.24
N LEU A 358 22.53 -29.52 -10.30
CA LEU A 358 23.90 -29.50 -10.83
C LEU A 358 25.01 -29.30 -9.76
N LYS A 359 25.24 -30.32 -8.93
CA LYS A 359 26.58 -30.63 -8.43
C LYS A 359 27.10 -31.86 -9.17
N PRO A 360 28.25 -31.80 -9.86
CA PRO A 360 28.87 -32.98 -10.45
C PRO A 360 29.43 -33.91 -9.37
N GLN A 361 29.21 -35.22 -9.56
CA GLN A 361 29.84 -36.29 -8.80
C GLN A 361 31.36 -36.27 -9.02
N ALA A 362 32.14 -36.25 -7.94
CA ALA A 362 33.52 -36.72 -7.98
C ALA A 362 33.98 -37.18 -6.58
N PHE A 363 34.15 -38.51 -6.51
CA PHE A 363 35.19 -39.29 -5.85
C PHE A 363 35.35 -39.29 -4.31
N ALA A 364 35.30 -40.53 -3.83
CA ALA A 364 35.52 -41.03 -2.50
C ALA A 364 36.98 -40.94 -2.00
N ALA A 365 37.14 -40.71 -0.70
CA ALA A 365 38.15 -41.31 0.20
C ALA A 365 37.74 -40.92 1.64
N ALA A 366 37.16 -41.82 2.45
CA ALA A 366 37.84 -42.81 3.31
C ALA A 366 38.66 -42.19 4.46
N ALA A 367 38.10 -42.19 5.69
CA ALA A 367 38.76 -42.34 7.01
C ALA A 367 37.70 -42.05 8.11
N SER A 368 37.05 -43.05 8.69
CA SER A 368 37.41 -43.76 9.93
C SER A 368 37.55 -42.85 11.17
N GLY A 369 36.62 -42.99 12.13
CA GLY A 369 36.69 -42.31 13.42
C GLY A 369 35.61 -42.81 14.40
N LYS A 370 35.66 -44.09 14.71
CA LYS A 370 34.83 -44.81 15.69
C LYS A 370 35.27 -44.41 17.11
N GLY A 371 34.35 -43.96 17.95
CA GLY A 371 34.60 -43.70 19.37
C GLY A 371 33.33 -43.87 20.21
N LYS A 372 33.02 -45.12 20.57
CA LYS A 372 32.06 -45.49 21.62
C LYS A 372 32.68 -45.23 22.99
N ALA A 373 31.95 -44.58 23.89
CA ALA A 373 32.01 -44.91 25.32
C ALA A 373 30.67 -44.58 25.98
N ALA A 374 30.13 -45.59 26.65
CA ALA A 374 28.86 -45.60 27.34
C ALA A 374 29.04 -45.33 28.84
N ALA A 375 27.92 -44.96 29.47
CA ALA A 375 27.54 -45.29 30.85
C ALA A 375 28.27 -44.60 32.03
N LYS A 376 27.56 -43.64 32.66
CA LYS A 376 27.41 -43.51 34.13
C LYS A 376 26.31 -42.45 34.40
N ALA A 377 25.10 -42.86 34.78
CA ALA A 377 24.64 -43.10 36.15
C ALA A 377 24.02 -41.87 36.82
N LYS A 378 22.69 -41.97 37.00
CA LYS A 378 21.87 -41.50 38.13
C LYS A 378 22.52 -40.46 39.07
N GLY A 379 21.99 -39.24 38.99
CA GLY A 379 22.09 -38.20 40.00
C GLY A 379 20.98 -37.18 39.77
N LYS A 380 19.74 -37.57 40.07
CA LYS A 380 18.53 -36.75 39.91
C LYS A 380 18.46 -35.74 41.06
N ALA A 381 19.33 -34.74 41.03
CA ALA A 381 19.18 -33.54 41.87
C ALA A 381 18.16 -32.64 41.18
N ALA A 382 17.07 -32.32 41.88
CA ALA A 382 16.09 -31.33 41.45
C ALA A 382 16.80 -29.99 41.25
N ALA A 383 17.14 -29.70 39.99
CA ALA A 383 17.77 -28.45 39.62
C ALA A 383 16.80 -27.32 39.94
N VAL A 384 17.17 -26.51 40.94
CA VAL A 384 16.49 -25.26 41.30
C VAL A 384 16.31 -24.47 40.00
N PRO A 385 15.08 -24.08 39.62
CA PRO A 385 14.86 -23.28 38.43
C PRO A 385 15.67 -21.99 38.59
N SER A 386 16.71 -21.85 37.77
CA SER A 386 17.59 -20.68 37.78
C SER A 386 16.77 -19.39 37.68
N ALA A 387 17.22 -18.30 38.30
CA ALA A 387 16.55 -17.00 38.25
C ALA A 387 16.20 -16.55 36.81
N ALA A 388 16.98 -16.98 35.81
CA ALA A 388 16.73 -16.74 34.40
C ALA A 388 15.43 -17.38 33.85
N SER A 389 15.03 -18.57 34.33
CA SER A 389 13.79 -19.20 33.88
C SER A 389 12.55 -18.53 34.48
N ALA A 390 12.65 -18.03 35.71
CA ALA A 390 11.57 -17.28 36.36
C ALA A 390 11.33 -15.92 35.65
N ALA A 391 12.41 -15.21 35.31
CA ALA A 391 12.32 -13.95 34.55
C ALA A 391 11.66 -14.15 33.17
N ARG A 392 12.02 -15.22 32.43
CA ARG A 392 11.39 -15.54 31.14
C ARG A 392 9.91 -15.91 31.27
N ALA A 393 9.52 -16.59 32.36
CA ALA A 393 8.12 -16.91 32.61
C ALA A 393 7.31 -15.64 32.93
N ALA A 394 7.85 -14.73 33.75
CA ALA A 394 7.23 -13.44 34.05
C ALA A 394 7.04 -12.58 32.79
N GLU A 395 8.05 -12.52 31.91
CA GLU A 395 7.95 -11.78 30.66
C GLU A 395 6.87 -12.37 29.73
N LYS A 396 6.77 -13.71 29.63
CA LYS A 396 5.70 -14.37 28.87
C LYS A 396 4.32 -14.01 29.42
N THR A 397 4.13 -14.04 30.72
CA THR A 397 2.86 -13.66 31.37
C THR A 397 2.53 -12.18 31.10
N GLN A 398 3.51 -11.28 31.20
CA GLN A 398 3.31 -9.86 30.90
C GLN A 398 2.89 -9.62 29.45
N ARG A 399 3.49 -10.35 28.49
CA ARG A 399 3.12 -10.27 27.07
C ARG A 399 1.67 -10.74 26.85
N VAL A 400 1.27 -11.86 27.46
CA VAL A 400 -0.11 -12.38 27.37
C VAL A 400 -1.11 -11.41 28.01
N ASN A 401 -0.83 -10.90 29.19
CA ASN A 401 -1.66 -9.92 29.89
C ASN A 401 -1.84 -8.63 29.07
N THR A 402 -0.76 -8.15 28.42
CA THR A 402 -0.83 -6.97 27.54
C THR A 402 -1.73 -7.22 26.34
N GLN A 403 -1.64 -8.40 25.72
CA GLN A 403 -2.51 -8.78 24.60
C GLN A 403 -3.97 -8.91 25.03
N LEU A 404 -4.25 -9.55 26.18
CA LEU A 404 -5.60 -9.66 26.75
C LEU A 404 -6.19 -8.29 27.06
N ASN A 405 -5.43 -7.39 27.69
CA ASN A 405 -5.87 -6.02 27.96
C ASN A 405 -6.17 -5.24 26.68
N CYS A 406 -5.34 -5.36 25.63
CA CYS A 406 -5.64 -4.72 24.34
C CYS A 406 -6.93 -5.26 23.69
N LYS A 407 -7.20 -6.57 23.80
CA LYS A 407 -8.46 -7.17 23.33
C LYS A 407 -9.65 -6.66 24.15
N ALA A 408 -9.54 -6.66 25.48
CA ALA A 408 -10.56 -6.16 26.40
C ALA A 408 -10.90 -4.70 26.15
N GLN A 409 -9.92 -3.82 25.97
CA GLN A 409 -10.14 -2.39 25.69
C GLN A 409 -10.88 -2.13 24.38
N ARG A 410 -10.55 -2.88 23.31
CA ARG A 410 -11.25 -2.77 22.02
C ARG A 410 -12.70 -3.25 22.15
N ALA A 411 -12.90 -4.44 22.74
CA ALA A 411 -14.22 -4.99 22.96
C ALA A 411 -15.08 -4.09 23.87
N LEU A 412 -14.50 -3.50 24.91
CA LEU A 412 -15.17 -2.60 25.83
C LEU A 412 -15.77 -1.38 25.10
N ALA A 413 -15.04 -0.79 24.14
CA ALA A 413 -15.55 0.36 23.38
C ALA A 413 -16.79 -0.01 22.54
N ASP A 414 -16.72 -1.11 21.79
CA ASP A 414 -17.81 -1.59 20.94
C ASP A 414 -19.03 -2.02 21.78
N LEU A 415 -18.80 -2.77 22.86
CA LEU A 415 -19.84 -3.21 23.79
C LEU A 415 -20.49 -2.03 24.53
N THR A 416 -19.74 -0.99 24.90
CA THR A 416 -20.29 0.21 25.55
C THR A 416 -21.19 0.98 24.59
N GLN A 417 -20.81 1.11 23.32
CA GLN A 417 -21.65 1.73 22.29
C GLN A 417 -22.91 0.89 22.02
N ALA A 418 -22.79 -0.44 22.02
CA ALA A 418 -23.92 -1.35 21.88
C ALA A 418 -24.88 -1.27 23.08
N SER A 419 -24.36 -1.27 24.30
CA SER A 419 -25.16 -1.20 25.53
C SER A 419 -25.88 0.14 25.67
N THR A 420 -25.18 1.27 25.48
CA THR A 420 -25.80 2.61 25.58
C THR A 420 -26.89 2.84 24.52
N GLY A 421 -26.74 2.29 23.32
CA GLY A 421 -27.78 2.38 22.29
C GLY A 421 -29.00 1.49 22.60
N LEU A 422 -28.81 0.30 23.16
CA LEU A 422 -29.92 -0.56 23.59
C LEU A 422 -30.67 0.07 24.77
N GLN A 423 -29.95 0.57 25.78
CA GLN A 423 -30.55 1.23 26.93
C GLN A 423 -31.42 2.44 26.52
N LYS A 424 -30.97 3.22 25.52
CA LYS A 424 -31.78 4.32 24.97
C LYS A 424 -33.03 3.81 24.26
N LEU A 425 -32.95 2.71 23.52
CA LEU A 425 -34.10 2.12 22.84
C LEU A 425 -35.10 1.53 23.84
N CYS A 426 -34.65 0.80 24.86
CA CYS A 426 -35.53 0.30 25.93
C CYS A 426 -36.31 1.46 26.57
N LYS A 427 -35.63 2.54 26.97
CA LYS A 427 -36.27 3.75 27.53
C LYS A 427 -37.23 4.46 26.57
N GLN A 428 -37.01 4.34 25.25
CA GLN A 428 -37.94 4.90 24.25
C GLN A 428 -39.17 4.01 24.07
N LEU A 429 -38.99 2.69 24.12
CA LEU A 429 -40.05 1.71 23.99
C LEU A 429 -40.93 1.58 25.23
N GLU A 430 -40.40 1.84 26.42
CA GLU A 430 -41.18 1.97 27.66
C GLU A 430 -42.28 3.04 27.56
N LYS A 431 -42.07 4.08 26.76
CA LYS A 431 -43.03 5.18 26.56
C LYS A 431 -44.04 4.92 25.43
N ARG A 432 -43.90 3.81 24.71
CA ARG A 432 -44.70 3.46 23.54
C ARG A 432 -45.57 2.26 23.86
N GLU A 433 -46.88 2.44 23.88
CA GLU A 433 -47.86 1.36 24.10
C GLU A 433 -48.07 0.54 22.82
N ASP A 434 -47.77 1.12 21.65
CA ASP A 434 -48.00 0.57 20.31
C ASP A 434 -46.94 -0.45 19.84
N VAL A 435 -46.00 -0.85 20.69
CA VAL A 435 -44.92 -1.77 20.32
C VAL A 435 -45.11 -3.13 20.95
N GLU A 436 -44.98 -4.17 20.13
CA GLU A 436 -45.09 -5.58 20.53
C GLU A 436 -44.26 -5.90 21.79
N VAL A 437 -44.89 -6.58 22.76
CA VAL A 437 -44.28 -6.97 24.03
C VAL A 437 -43.04 -7.83 23.80
N CYS A 438 -43.11 -8.77 22.85
CA CYS A 438 -42.01 -9.66 22.48
C CYS A 438 -40.73 -8.90 22.09
N LEU A 439 -40.85 -7.78 21.36
CA LEU A 439 -39.70 -6.97 20.95
C LEU A 439 -39.05 -6.25 22.15
N LYS A 440 -39.86 -5.78 23.11
CA LYS A 440 -39.36 -5.16 24.35
C LYS A 440 -38.57 -6.17 25.18
N GLU A 441 -39.12 -7.37 25.36
CA GLU A 441 -38.47 -8.47 26.08
C GLU A 441 -37.19 -8.92 25.39
N ALA A 442 -37.19 -9.04 24.06
CA ALA A 442 -36.00 -9.41 23.28
C ALA A 442 -34.87 -8.37 23.44
N LEU A 443 -35.18 -7.07 23.40
CA LEU A 443 -34.20 -6.01 23.59
C LEU A 443 -33.67 -5.96 25.03
N GLN A 444 -34.54 -6.18 26.02
CA GLN A 444 -34.14 -6.23 27.42
C GLN A 444 -33.27 -7.46 27.71
N SER A 445 -33.63 -8.63 27.20
CA SER A 445 -32.82 -9.85 27.26
C SER A 445 -31.45 -9.64 26.60
N ALA A 446 -31.41 -9.08 25.39
CA ALA A 446 -30.16 -8.78 24.70
C ALA A 446 -29.27 -7.77 25.46
N TYR A 447 -29.87 -6.82 26.19
CA TYR A 447 -29.15 -5.90 27.06
C TYR A 447 -28.56 -6.61 28.29
N LEU A 448 -29.32 -7.50 28.93
CA LEU A 448 -28.86 -8.28 30.08
C LEU A 448 -27.73 -9.23 29.68
N ASP A 449 -27.83 -9.89 28.53
CA ASP A 449 -26.79 -10.76 27.97
C ASP A 449 -25.44 -10.05 27.75
N LEU A 450 -25.45 -8.75 27.48
CA LEU A 450 -24.23 -7.96 27.26
C LEU A 450 -23.51 -7.59 28.56
N GLN A 451 -24.22 -7.55 29.69
CA GLN A 451 -23.65 -7.07 30.96
C GLN A 451 -22.46 -7.92 31.45
N PRO A 452 -22.51 -9.27 31.42
CA PRO A 452 -21.36 -10.09 31.81
C PRO A 452 -20.11 -9.82 30.97
N TRP A 453 -20.28 -9.58 29.66
CA TRP A 453 -19.16 -9.28 28.76
C TRP A 453 -18.54 -7.91 29.04
N LEU A 454 -19.37 -6.89 29.30
CA LEU A 454 -18.92 -5.56 29.70
C LEU A 454 -18.16 -5.61 31.04
N GLN A 455 -18.71 -6.33 32.01
CA GLN A 455 -18.10 -6.49 33.32
C GLN A 455 -16.75 -7.20 33.22
N ALA A 456 -16.65 -8.27 32.42
CA ALA A 456 -15.40 -9.00 32.18
C ALA A 456 -14.33 -8.13 31.49
N CYS A 457 -14.71 -7.33 30.50
CA CYS A 457 -13.77 -6.41 29.83
C CYS A 457 -13.28 -5.31 30.78
N SER A 458 -14.20 -4.74 31.57
CA SER A 458 -13.90 -3.71 32.56
C SER A 458 -12.98 -4.25 33.67
N SER A 459 -13.31 -5.41 34.24
CA SER A 459 -12.51 -6.05 35.29
C SER A 459 -11.11 -6.41 34.80
N THR A 460 -10.98 -6.97 33.59
CA THR A 460 -9.67 -7.28 32.97
C THR A 460 -8.83 -6.01 32.79
N THR A 461 -9.45 -4.91 32.33
CA THR A 461 -8.75 -3.63 32.14
C THR A 461 -8.30 -3.02 33.46
N LEU A 462 -9.16 -3.07 34.49
CA LEU A 462 -8.85 -2.59 35.83
C LEU A 462 -7.75 -3.43 36.50
N GLN A 463 -7.84 -4.75 36.43
CA GLN A 463 -6.83 -5.67 36.94
C GLN A 463 -5.47 -5.44 36.26
N PHE A 464 -5.43 -5.30 34.92
CA PHE A 464 -4.19 -4.99 34.22
C PHE A 464 -3.56 -3.67 34.70
N SER A 465 -4.38 -2.65 34.96
CA SER A 465 -3.89 -1.37 35.48
C SER A 465 -3.32 -1.48 36.90
N ALA A 466 -3.92 -2.34 37.75
CA ALA A 466 -3.45 -2.60 39.11
C ALA A 466 -2.16 -3.43 39.15
N LEU A 467 -1.96 -4.33 38.19
CA LEU A 467 -0.75 -5.14 38.07
C LEU A 467 0.46 -4.37 37.50
N LYS A 468 0.24 -3.16 36.97
CA LYS A 468 1.29 -2.35 36.36
C LYS A 468 2.30 -1.90 37.44
N GLY A 469 3.51 -2.46 37.37
CA GLY A 469 4.61 -2.17 38.31
C GLY A 469 4.92 -3.30 39.29
N GLN A 470 4.12 -4.37 39.32
CA GLN A 470 4.45 -5.58 40.08
C GLN A 470 5.46 -6.44 39.31
N GLU A 471 6.51 -6.89 40.01
CA GLU A 471 7.60 -7.71 39.45
C GLU A 471 7.11 -9.12 39.06
N THR A 472 6.13 -9.64 39.81
CA THR A 472 5.41 -10.88 39.52
C THR A 472 3.94 -10.56 39.26
N GLN A 473 3.49 -10.76 38.01
CA GLN A 473 2.09 -10.54 37.63
C GLN A 473 1.36 -11.89 37.51
N PRO A 474 0.21 -12.08 38.18
CA PRO A 474 -0.65 -13.22 37.89
C PRO A 474 -1.20 -13.12 36.46
N LEU A 475 -1.52 -14.27 35.87
CA LEU A 475 -2.19 -14.33 34.57
C LEU A 475 -3.60 -13.76 34.71
N LEU A 476 -3.98 -12.83 33.82
CA LEU A 476 -5.32 -12.27 33.79
C LEU A 476 -6.33 -13.36 33.37
N PRO A 477 -7.58 -13.31 33.89
CA PRO A 477 -8.63 -14.20 33.44
C PRO A 477 -8.89 -14.04 31.93
N GLU A 478 -9.15 -15.16 31.26
CA GLU A 478 -9.52 -15.13 29.85
C GLU A 478 -10.90 -14.46 29.67
N LEU A 479 -11.08 -13.78 28.55
CA LEU A 479 -12.37 -13.15 28.23
C LEU A 479 -13.41 -14.24 27.93
N PRO A 480 -14.68 -14.07 28.36
CA PRO A 480 -15.72 -15.09 28.22
C PRO A 480 -16.28 -15.24 26.79
N PHE A 481 -15.57 -14.73 25.78
CA PHE A 481 -15.99 -14.72 24.39
C PHE A 481 -14.80 -14.70 23.43
N THR A 482 -14.99 -15.29 22.25
CA THR A 482 -14.05 -15.21 21.12
C THR A 482 -14.32 -13.95 20.29
N PRO A 483 -13.37 -13.50 19.43
CA PRO A 483 -13.62 -12.35 18.55
C PRO A 483 -14.73 -12.62 17.52
N GLU A 484 -14.98 -13.87 17.15
CA GLU A 484 -16.10 -14.31 16.32
C GLU A 484 -17.43 -14.13 17.06
N ASP A 485 -17.50 -14.55 18.33
CA ASP A 485 -18.69 -14.36 19.17
C ASP A 485 -19.05 -12.89 19.32
N LEU A 486 -18.05 -12.03 19.52
CA LEU A 486 -18.24 -10.58 19.61
C LEU A 486 -18.86 -10.02 18.32
N LYS A 487 -18.33 -10.39 17.15
CA LYS A 487 -18.87 -9.94 15.86
C LYS A 487 -20.30 -10.44 15.65
N ASN A 488 -20.57 -11.70 15.97
CA ASN A 488 -21.89 -12.30 15.83
C ASN A 488 -22.90 -11.60 16.74
N LYS A 489 -22.56 -11.39 18.02
CA LYS A 489 -23.42 -10.66 18.97
C LYS A 489 -23.69 -9.24 18.48
N LEU A 490 -22.66 -8.48 18.06
CA LEU A 490 -22.83 -7.12 17.53
C LEU A 490 -23.70 -7.08 16.26
N LYS A 491 -23.62 -8.10 15.39
CA LYS A 491 -24.47 -8.23 14.20
C LYS A 491 -25.93 -8.47 14.61
N THR A 492 -26.19 -9.40 15.53
CA THR A 492 -27.54 -9.67 16.05
C THR A 492 -28.16 -8.43 16.69
N LEU A 493 -27.39 -7.67 17.48
CA LEU A 493 -27.85 -6.42 18.07
C LEU A 493 -28.18 -5.36 17.02
N LYS A 494 -27.42 -5.31 15.93
CA LYS A 494 -27.69 -4.39 14.82
C LYS A 494 -28.99 -4.75 14.10
N SER A 495 -29.28 -6.04 13.92
CA SER A 495 -30.55 -6.52 13.35
C SER A 495 -31.74 -6.19 14.26
N LEU A 496 -31.65 -6.50 15.56
CA LEU A 496 -32.70 -6.18 16.56
C LEU A 496 -33.01 -4.69 16.60
N ARG A 497 -31.99 -3.83 16.47
CA ARG A 497 -32.18 -2.37 16.38
C ARG A 497 -32.89 -1.93 15.09
N GLY A 498 -32.78 -2.71 14.02
CA GLY A 498 -33.44 -2.45 12.74
C GLY A 498 -34.94 -2.76 12.76
N GLU A 499 -35.35 -3.71 13.60
CA GLU A 499 -36.75 -4.11 13.78
C GLU A 499 -37.56 -3.08 14.59
N VAL A 500 -36.90 -2.22 15.38
CA VAL A 500 -37.57 -1.16 16.13
C VAL A 500 -38.22 -0.16 15.17
N PRO A 501 -39.56 0.03 15.21
CA PRO A 501 -40.26 0.98 14.36
C PRO A 501 -39.66 2.38 14.55
N ARG A 502 -38.97 2.87 13.52
CA ARG A 502 -38.44 4.23 13.55
C ARG A 502 -39.63 5.16 13.70
N LYS A 503 -39.62 5.99 14.74
CA LYS A 503 -40.60 7.07 14.88
C LYS A 503 -40.60 7.79 13.54
N GLU A 504 -41.70 7.70 12.79
CA GLU A 504 -41.87 8.46 11.57
C GLU A 504 -41.54 9.89 11.97
N LYS A 505 -40.42 10.39 11.44
CA LYS A 505 -40.08 11.79 11.62
C LYS A 505 -41.25 12.49 10.96
N ALA A 506 -42.18 12.99 11.78
CA ALA A 506 -43.32 13.77 11.33
C ALA A 506 -42.78 14.66 10.22
N ALA A 507 -43.21 14.36 8.99
CA ALA A 507 -42.62 14.92 7.79
C ALA A 507 -42.53 16.41 8.06
N ALA A 508 -41.29 16.93 8.12
CA ALA A 508 -41.06 18.31 8.50
C ALA A 508 -42.01 19.13 7.63
N ALA A 509 -43.00 19.77 8.27
CA ALA A 509 -44.03 20.50 7.56
C ALA A 509 -43.31 21.34 6.49
N PRO A 510 -43.71 21.23 5.21
CA PRO A 510 -42.98 21.86 4.12
C PRO A 510 -42.71 23.30 4.51
N ALA A 511 -41.46 23.73 4.40
CA ALA A 511 -40.97 25.03 4.83
C ALA A 511 -41.49 26.18 3.95
N ALA A 512 -42.76 26.13 3.54
CA ALA A 512 -43.41 27.10 2.69
C ALA A 512 -43.73 28.41 3.43
N ASP A 513 -43.90 28.40 4.76
CA ASP A 513 -44.32 29.60 5.51
C ASP A 513 -43.20 30.40 6.20
N LYS A 514 -41.93 30.07 5.97
CA LYS A 514 -40.79 30.83 6.55
C LYS A 514 -40.22 31.94 5.66
N LEU A 515 -40.76 32.14 4.46
CA LEU A 515 -40.37 33.28 3.60
C LEU A 515 -41.24 34.53 3.79
N ALA A 516 -42.39 34.45 4.47
CA ALA A 516 -43.27 35.62 4.67
C ALA A 516 -42.95 36.47 5.92
N ALA A 517 -42.08 36.01 6.83
CA ALA A 517 -41.77 36.71 8.08
C ALA A 517 -40.41 37.44 8.09
N ALA A 518 -39.71 37.49 6.95
CA ALA A 518 -38.41 38.16 6.84
C ALA A 518 -38.49 39.63 6.35
N GLU A 519 -39.67 40.12 5.97
CA GLU A 519 -39.82 41.45 5.34
C GLU A 519 -40.39 42.56 6.24
N THR A 520 -40.71 42.28 7.51
CA THR A 520 -41.29 43.28 8.44
C THR A 520 -40.58 43.42 9.79
N ALA A 521 -39.27 43.17 9.84
CA ALA A 521 -38.44 43.45 11.03
C ALA A 521 -37.24 44.35 10.71
N ALA A 522 -37.49 45.45 10.00
CA ALA A 522 -36.62 46.62 10.07
C ALA A 522 -37.09 47.51 11.22
N VAL A 523 -36.15 47.97 12.03
CA VAL A 523 -36.28 48.97 13.13
C VAL A 523 -36.67 48.41 14.51
N GLY A 524 -35.66 48.13 15.33
CA GLY A 524 -35.78 47.92 16.78
C GLY A 524 -34.41 47.83 17.48
N PRO A 525 -34.23 48.35 18.71
CA PRO A 525 -33.02 49.09 19.09
C PRO A 525 -31.83 48.23 19.53
N ASN A 526 -30.67 48.76 19.14
CA ASN A 526 -29.31 48.32 19.42
C ASN A 526 -29.05 48.09 20.92
N LYS A 527 -29.06 46.83 21.37
CA LYS A 527 -28.64 46.44 22.73
C LYS A 527 -27.13 46.67 22.88
N ARG A 528 -26.81 47.75 23.60
CA ARG A 528 -25.46 48.14 24.05
C ARG A 528 -24.66 46.95 24.57
N ARG A 529 -23.53 46.70 23.91
CA ARG A 529 -22.51 45.71 24.29
C ARG A 529 -21.78 46.22 25.54
N ARG A 530 -22.03 45.60 26.69
CA ARG A 530 -21.35 45.88 27.96
C ARG A 530 -19.89 45.44 27.86
N THR A 531 -18.97 46.39 27.64
CA THR A 531 -17.52 46.18 27.76
C THR A 531 -17.15 46.04 29.23
N LYS A 532 -16.55 44.91 29.59
CA LYS A 532 -16.02 44.62 30.92
C LYS A 532 -14.61 45.22 31.00
N ALA A 533 -14.41 46.18 31.89
CA ALA A 533 -13.12 46.83 32.13
C ALA A 533 -12.07 45.83 32.67
N PRO A 534 -10.78 46.00 32.33
CA PRO A 534 -9.69 45.24 32.93
C PRO A 534 -9.43 45.73 34.37
N ALA A 535 -9.26 44.78 35.30
CA ALA A 535 -8.85 45.07 36.67
C ALA A 535 -7.36 45.45 36.70
N LYS A 536 -7.04 46.42 37.58
CA LYS A 536 -5.68 46.83 37.95
C LYS A 536 -4.96 45.75 38.74
#